data_AF-A0A1I1T127-F1
#
_entry.id   AF-A0A1I1T127-F1
#
_cell.length_a   1.000
_cell.length_b   1.000
_cell.length_c   1.000
_cell.angle_alpha   90.00
_cell.angle_beta   90.00
_cell.angle_gamma   90.00
#
_symmetry.space_group_name_H-M   'P 1'
#
loop_
_entity.id
_entity.type
_entity.pdbx_description
1 polymer ?
#
loop_
_entity_poly.entity_id
_entity_poly.type
_entity_poly.pdbx_seq_one_letter_code
_entity_poly.pdbx_strand_id
1 'polypeptide(L)'
;TCGVDYRVAGDWGSGFQGEIVIRNTAATALTGWTLDFAFPAGQRVTNMWGGTPAQNGNTVSVTPADWTRTIPAGGSVTLGFIGTRGTTNPAPTTFTLNGTTCTTT
;
A
#
# COMPACT_ATOMS: atom_id res chain seq x y z
N THR A 1 -4.22 -15.81 2.37
CA THR A 1 -3.24 -15.32 1.38
C THR A 1 -3.72 -13.99 0.84
N CYS A 2 -2.82 -13.18 0.27
CA CYS A 2 -3.15 -11.84 -0.24
C CYS A 2 -2.46 -11.56 -1.57
N GLY A 3 -3.06 -10.69 -2.37
CA GLY A 3 -2.44 -10.09 -3.55
C GLY A 3 -2.37 -8.57 -3.39
N VAL A 4 -1.34 -7.94 -3.93
CA VAL A 4 -1.19 -6.48 -3.95
C VAL A 4 -0.84 -6.03 -5.35
N ASP A 5 -1.68 -5.15 -5.91
CA ASP A 5 -1.33 -4.40 -7.12
C ASP A 5 -0.87 -3.01 -6.71
N TYR A 6 0.28 -2.58 -7.23
CA TYR A 6 0.80 -1.22 -7.03
C TYR A 6 0.96 -0.53 -8.37
N ARG A 7 0.48 0.71 -8.47
CA ARG A 7 0.76 1.57 -9.63
C ARG A 7 0.98 3.01 -9.25
N VAL A 8 1.76 3.71 -10.08
CA VAL A 8 1.83 5.17 -10.05
C VAL A 8 0.74 5.69 -10.98
N ALA A 9 -0.30 6.30 -10.39
CA ALA A 9 -1.42 6.88 -11.13
C ALA A 9 -1.05 8.21 -11.81
N GLY A 10 -0.05 8.92 -11.28
CA GLY A 10 0.52 10.12 -11.89
C GLY A 10 1.84 10.50 -11.22
N ASP A 11 2.75 11.10 -11.98
CA ASP A 11 4.05 11.61 -11.48
C ASP A 11 4.29 12.96 -12.14
N TRP A 12 4.53 14.00 -11.34
CA TRP A 12 4.75 15.37 -11.79
C TRP A 12 6.16 15.87 -11.43
N GLY A 13 7.11 14.96 -11.21
CA GLY A 13 8.53 15.26 -11.00
C GLY A 13 8.88 15.65 -9.57
N SER A 14 8.11 16.53 -8.92
CA SER A 14 8.30 16.85 -7.49
C SER A 14 7.55 15.91 -6.55
N GLY A 15 6.55 15.21 -7.07
CA GLY A 15 5.75 14.24 -6.34
C GLY A 15 5.01 13.29 -7.28
N PHE A 16 4.30 12.34 -6.69
CA PHE A 16 3.54 11.35 -7.42
C PHE A 16 2.30 10.92 -6.63
N GLN A 17 1.32 10.38 -7.35
CA GLN A 17 0.17 9.70 -6.80
C GLN A 17 0.35 8.19 -6.96
N GLY A 18 0.37 7.46 -5.85
CA GLY A 18 0.36 6.00 -5.85
C GLY A 18 -1.04 5.45 -5.57
N GLU A 19 -1.31 4.28 -6.12
CA GLU A 19 -2.49 3.48 -5.83
C GLU A 19 -2.05 2.06 -5.44
N ILE A 20 -2.68 1.52 -4.40
CA ILE A 20 -2.43 0.18 -3.88
C ILE A 20 -3.77 -0.55 -3.79
N VAL A 21 -3.92 -1.66 -4.52
CA VAL A 21 -5.09 -2.53 -4.38
C VAL A 21 -4.70 -3.74 -3.56
N ILE A 22 -5.33 -3.91 -2.40
CA ILE A 22 -5.13 -5.08 -1.54
C ILE A 22 -6.26 -6.06 -1.82
N ARG A 23 -5.91 -7.28 -2.25
CA ARG A 23 -6.84 -8.37 -2.50
C ARG A 23 -6.72 -9.43 -1.42
N ASN A 24 -7.84 -9.79 -0.79
CA ASN A 24 -7.90 -10.91 0.12
C ASN A 24 -8.25 -12.18 -0.66
N THR A 25 -7.27 -13.05 -0.87
CA THR A 25 -7.47 -14.32 -1.60
C THR A 25 -7.83 -15.49 -0.68
N ALA A 26 -8.08 -15.22 0.60
CA ALA A 26 -8.58 -16.23 1.55
C ALA A 26 -10.11 -16.39 1.48
N ALA A 27 -10.60 -17.49 2.04
CA ALA A 27 -12.02 -17.82 2.15
C ALA A 27 -12.75 -17.09 3.29
N THR A 28 -12.03 -16.33 4.12
CA THR A 28 -12.58 -15.57 5.26
C THR A 28 -12.33 -14.09 5.08
N ALA A 29 -13.25 -13.25 5.56
CA ALA A 29 -13.04 -11.81 5.56
C ALA A 29 -11.90 -11.44 6.51
N LEU A 30 -11.09 -10.47 6.10
CA LEU A 30 -10.00 -9.90 6.90
C LEU A 30 -10.45 -8.56 7.47
N THR A 31 -10.44 -8.41 8.79
CA THR A 31 -10.79 -7.15 9.46
C THR A 31 -9.63 -6.70 10.34
N GLY A 32 -9.21 -5.45 10.20
CA GLY A 32 -8.03 -4.94 10.90
C GLY A 32 -6.75 -5.51 10.32
N TRP A 33 -6.26 -4.87 9.27
CA TRP A 33 -5.06 -5.27 8.56
C TRP A 33 -3.96 -4.21 8.71
N THR A 34 -2.71 -4.64 8.63
CA THR A 34 -1.54 -3.79 8.51
C THR A 34 -0.84 -4.18 7.23
N LEU A 35 -0.67 -3.22 6.32
CA LEU A 35 0.12 -3.39 5.10
C LEU A 35 1.51 -2.80 5.32
N ASP A 36 2.55 -3.60 5.16
CA ASP A 36 3.92 -3.14 5.22
C ASP A 36 4.62 -3.27 3.86
N PHE A 37 5.40 -2.25 3.51
CA PHE A 37 6.25 -2.25 2.31
C PHE A 37 7.44 -1.30 2.50
N ALA A 38 8.42 -1.35 1.60
CA ALA A 38 9.56 -0.45 1.62
C ALA A 38 9.74 0.28 0.29
N PHE A 39 9.91 1.60 0.36
CA PHE A 39 10.25 2.39 -0.81
C PHE A 39 11.72 2.22 -1.20
N PRO A 40 12.03 1.96 -2.48
CA PRO A 40 13.40 1.63 -2.89
C PRO A 40 14.33 2.84 -3.02
N ALA A 41 13.80 4.04 -3.22
CA ALA A 41 14.60 5.20 -3.64
C ALA A 41 14.20 6.50 -2.93
N GLY A 42 14.04 6.45 -1.60
CA GLY A 42 13.85 7.66 -0.79
C GLY A 42 12.48 8.33 -0.92
N GLN A 43 11.50 7.65 -1.53
CA GLN A 43 10.14 8.17 -1.60
C GLN A 43 9.52 8.30 -0.21
N ARG A 44 8.65 9.30 -0.03
CA ARG A 44 7.93 9.54 1.22
C ARG A 44 6.46 9.77 0.97
N VAL A 45 5.61 9.12 1.77
CA VAL A 45 4.18 9.42 1.78
C VAL A 45 3.95 10.77 2.46
N THR A 46 3.19 11.66 1.83
CA THR A 46 2.82 12.97 2.39
C THR A 46 1.35 13.06 2.75
N ASN A 47 0.49 12.35 2.02
CA ASN A 47 -0.94 12.22 2.32
C ASN A 47 -1.46 10.87 1.83
N MET A 48 -2.43 10.27 2.52
CA MET A 48 -3.01 8.98 2.15
C MET A 48 -4.51 8.95 2.43
N TRP A 49 -5.25 8.21 1.61
CA TRP A 49 -6.64 7.86 1.82
C TRP A 49 -6.81 6.34 1.76
N GLY A 50 -7.80 5.84 2.50
CA GLY A 50 -8.02 4.41 2.70
C GLY A 50 -7.11 3.81 3.77
N GLY A 51 -6.18 4.57 4.33
CA GLY A 51 -5.32 4.11 5.41
C GLY A 51 -4.54 5.25 6.05
N THR A 52 -3.89 4.95 7.18
CA THR A 52 -2.99 5.84 7.90
C THR A 52 -1.57 5.30 7.81
N PRO A 53 -0.65 5.99 7.11
CA PRO A 53 0.74 5.55 6.97
C PRO A 53 1.56 5.99 8.18
N ALA A 54 2.44 5.10 8.64
CA ALA A 54 3.57 5.38 9.51
C ALA A 54 4.84 5.00 8.74
N GLN A 55 5.70 5.99 8.47
CA GLN A 55 6.93 5.76 7.70
C GLN A 55 8.17 6.04 8.55
N ASN A 56 9.06 5.05 8.66
CA ASN A 56 10.37 5.18 9.28
C ASN A 56 11.48 4.82 8.27
N GLY A 57 12.32 5.78 7.92
CA GLY A 57 13.26 5.62 6.82
C GLY A 57 12.53 5.33 5.51
N ASN A 58 12.79 4.16 4.93
CA ASN A 58 12.13 3.66 3.73
C ASN A 58 10.94 2.73 4.01
N THR A 59 10.78 2.22 5.23
CA THR A 59 9.71 1.31 5.61
C THR A 59 8.42 2.08 5.86
N VAL A 60 7.33 1.64 5.25
CA VAL A 60 5.99 2.17 5.40
C VAL A 60 5.09 1.08 5.98
N SER A 61 4.39 1.40 7.06
CA SER A 61 3.35 0.58 7.66
C SER A 61 2.03 1.31 7.57
N VAL A 62 0.98 0.69 7.04
CA VAL A 62 -0.32 1.31 6.82
C VAL A 62 -1.39 0.56 7.61
N THR A 63 -2.11 1.29 8.46
CA THR A 63 -3.33 0.80 9.13
C THR A 63 -4.58 1.26 8.37
N PRO A 64 -5.72 0.55 8.46
CA PRO A 64 -6.86 0.84 7.62
C PRO A 64 -7.61 2.08 8.09
N ALA A 65 -8.25 2.78 7.16
CA ALA A 65 -9.35 3.66 7.50
C ALA A 65 -10.62 2.83 7.78
N ASP A 66 -11.63 3.40 8.44
CA ASP A 66 -12.85 2.67 8.79
C ASP A 66 -13.54 2.03 7.58
N TRP A 67 -13.57 2.72 6.45
CA TRP A 67 -14.24 2.28 5.22
C TRP A 67 -13.44 1.25 4.40
N THR A 68 -12.16 1.02 4.73
CA THR A 68 -11.32 -0.04 4.14
C THR A 68 -10.95 -1.13 5.16
N ARG A 69 -11.44 -1.01 6.40
CA ARG A 69 -11.05 -1.86 7.54
C ARG A 69 -11.32 -3.35 7.33
N THR A 70 -12.36 -3.67 6.57
CA THR A 70 -12.72 -5.04 6.24
C THR A 70 -12.52 -5.30 4.75
N ILE A 71 -11.73 -6.32 4.43
CA ILE A 71 -11.60 -6.86 3.07
C ILE A 71 -12.40 -8.17 3.02
N PRO A 72 -13.51 -8.24 2.28
CA PRO A 72 -14.30 -9.46 2.15
C PRO A 72 -13.46 -10.64 1.64
N ALA A 73 -13.91 -11.87 1.91
CA ALA A 73 -13.33 -13.06 1.29
C ALA A 73 -13.38 -12.96 -0.24
N GLY A 74 -12.26 -13.15 -0.93
CA GLY A 74 -12.15 -12.92 -2.37
C GLY A 74 -12.28 -11.45 -2.81
N GLY A 75 -12.47 -10.51 -1.88
CA GLY A 75 -12.69 -9.10 -2.14
C GLY A 75 -11.40 -8.30 -2.19
N SER A 76 -11.54 -6.99 -2.40
CA SER A 76 -10.42 -6.05 -2.40
C SER A 76 -10.80 -4.70 -1.81
N VAL A 77 -9.78 -3.96 -1.38
CA VAL A 77 -9.86 -2.54 -1.04
C VAL A 77 -8.77 -1.78 -1.76
N THR A 78 -9.04 -0.53 -2.09
CA THR A 78 -8.08 0.34 -2.78
C THR A 78 -7.66 1.46 -1.84
N LEU A 79 -6.34 1.63 -1.74
CA LEU A 79 -5.69 2.75 -1.08
C LEU A 79 -5.12 3.67 -2.15
N GLY A 80 -5.01 4.95 -1.83
CA GLY A 80 -4.22 5.86 -2.64
C GLY A 80 -3.50 6.88 -1.76
N PHE A 81 -2.44 7.45 -2.32
CA PHE A 81 -1.61 8.38 -1.59
C PHE A 81 -0.92 9.36 -2.52
N ILE A 82 -0.54 10.50 -1.96
CA ILE A 82 0.43 11.44 -2.55
C ILE A 82 1.75 11.26 -1.82
N GLY A 83 2.85 11.27 -2.57
CA GLY A 83 4.19 11.20 -2.01
C GLY A 83 5.20 12.05 -2.75
N THR A 84 6.33 12.33 -2.10
CA THR A 84 7.53 12.86 -2.75
C THR A 84 8.34 11.70 -3.31
N ARG A 85 8.94 11.87 -4.49
CA ARG A 85 9.89 10.90 -5.03
C ARG A 85 11.33 11.23 -4.63
N GLY A 86 12.23 10.25 -4.71
CA GLY A 86 13.67 10.53 -4.73
C GLY A 86 14.15 10.80 -6.15
N THR A 87 15.45 10.61 -6.39
CA THR A 87 16.08 10.77 -7.71
C THR A 87 15.34 9.96 -8.78
N THR A 88 14.96 8.72 -8.44
CA THR A 88 14.09 7.85 -9.22
C THR A 88 12.80 7.57 -8.45
N ASN A 89 11.81 6.96 -9.12
CA ASN A 89 10.56 6.56 -8.48
C ASN A 89 10.21 5.07 -8.78
N PRO A 90 11.05 4.09 -8.40
CA PRO A 90 10.72 2.69 -8.59
C PRO A 90 9.61 2.25 -7.63
N ALA A 91 8.75 1.33 -8.08
CA ALA A 91 7.73 0.72 -7.23
C ALA A 91 8.36 -0.18 -6.15
N PRO A 92 7.72 -0.33 -4.97
CA PRO A 92 8.04 -1.40 -4.04
C PRO A 92 7.83 -2.78 -4.68
N THR A 93 8.68 -3.75 -4.35
CA THR A 93 8.62 -5.11 -4.92
C THR A 93 8.04 -6.14 -3.96
N THR A 94 7.99 -5.81 -2.67
CA THR A 94 7.55 -6.71 -1.60
C THR A 94 6.55 -6.00 -0.71
N PHE A 95 5.42 -6.66 -0.49
CA PHE A 95 4.37 -6.21 0.43
C PHE A 95 4.02 -7.36 1.37
N THR A 96 3.77 -7.04 2.63
CA THR A 96 3.21 -7.99 3.59
C THR A 96 1.89 -7.46 4.14
N LEU A 97 0.94 -8.36 4.39
CA LEU A 97 -0.33 -8.06 5.04
C LEU A 97 -0.41 -8.88 6.32
N ASN A 98 -0.45 -8.21 7.47
CA ASN A 98 -0.36 -8.85 8.80
C ASN A 98 0.85 -9.82 8.90
N GLY A 99 1.99 -9.41 8.36
CA GLY A 99 3.23 -10.20 8.34
C GLY A 99 3.27 -11.33 7.30
N THR A 100 2.19 -11.56 6.54
CA THR A 100 2.19 -12.55 5.44
C THR A 100 2.57 -11.88 4.12
N THR A 101 3.59 -12.38 3.43
CA THR A 101 3.97 -11.89 2.10
C THR A 101 2.83 -12.05 1.09
N CYS A 102 2.48 -10.96 0.41
CA CYS A 102 1.49 -10.97 -0.66
C CYS A 102 2.15 -11.23 -2.01
N THR A 103 1.39 -11.83 -2.93
CA THR A 103 1.78 -11.87 -4.34
C THR A 103 1.65 -10.47 -4.93
N THR A 104 2.68 -10.00 -5.63
CA THR A 104 2.66 -8.72 -6.34
C THR A 104 2.31 -8.92 -7.81
N THR A 105 1.43 -8.05 -8.32
CA THR A 105 1.00 -8.04 -9.73
C THR A 105 1.06 -6.64 -10.33
#